data_AF-A0A356QEQ3-F1
#
_entry.id   AF-A0A356QEQ3-F1
#
_cell.length_a   1.000
_cell.length_b   1.000
_cell.length_c   1.000
_cell.angle_alpha   90.00
_cell.angle_beta   90.00
_cell.angle_gamma   90.00
#
_symmetry.space_group_name_H-M   'P 1'
#
loop_
_entity.id
_entity.type
_entity.pdbx_description
1 polymer ?
#
loop_
_entity_poly.entity_id
_entity_poly.type
_entity_poly.pdbx_seq_one_letter_code
_entity_poly.pdbx_strand_id
1 'polypeptide(L)'
;GTVTIGITDHAQEALGDVVFVELPEVGQSLSKGKEFGVIESVKAASDLYSPVNGEVIEVNEALEDAPETVNDAPYEGGWIMKVRVTDQAFEGLLDADAYQATLSADA
;
A
#
# COMPACT_ATOMS: atom_id res chain seq x y z
N GLY A 1 0.48 8.60 15.99
CA GLY A 1 1.18 7.29 16.03
C GLY A 1 1.85 7.05 14.69
N THR A 2 2.40 5.86 14.45
CA THR A 2 2.94 5.47 13.14
C THR A 2 2.20 4.26 12.61
N VAL A 3 2.00 4.21 11.29
CA VAL A 3 1.41 3.07 10.59
C VAL A 3 2.33 2.65 9.45
N THR A 4 2.30 1.37 9.13
CA THR A 4 2.97 0.81 7.95
C THR A 4 1.91 0.54 6.88
N ILE A 5 2.20 0.92 5.64
CA ILE A 5 1.28 0.82 4.51
C ILE A 5 1.93 -0.02 3.42
N GLY A 6 1.16 -0.95 2.87
CA GLY A 6 1.46 -1.82 1.74
C GLY A 6 0.15 -2.22 1.06
N ILE A 7 0.19 -3.24 0.20
CA ILE A 7 -1.03 -3.79 -0.42
C ILE A 7 -1.42 -5.14 0.19
N THR A 8 -2.66 -5.57 -0.06
CA THR A 8 -3.16 -6.85 0.43
C THR A 8 -2.71 -7.99 -0.46
N ASP A 9 -2.76 -9.21 0.09
CA ASP A 9 -2.53 -10.45 -0.65
C ASP A 9 -3.47 -10.57 -1.86
N HIS A 10 -4.75 -10.26 -1.67
CA HIS A 10 -5.71 -10.20 -2.76
C HIS A 10 -5.30 -9.24 -3.89
N ALA A 11 -4.77 -8.07 -3.53
CA ALA A 11 -4.35 -7.07 -4.51
C ALA A 11 -3.14 -7.55 -5.32
N GLN A 12 -2.13 -8.15 -4.67
CA GLN A 12 -0.96 -8.65 -5.40
C GLN A 12 -1.34 -9.83 -6.32
N GLU A 13 -2.25 -10.72 -5.91
CA GLU A 13 -2.71 -11.81 -6.77
C GLU A 13 -3.43 -11.29 -8.01
N ALA A 14 -4.26 -10.26 -7.85
CA ALA A 14 -4.98 -9.62 -8.95
C ALA A 14 -4.06 -8.92 -9.95
N LEU A 15 -2.98 -8.28 -9.46
CA LEU A 15 -1.94 -7.69 -10.29
C LEU A 15 -1.12 -8.77 -11.02
N GLY A 16 -0.75 -9.84 -10.32
CA GLY A 16 0.27 -10.81 -10.75
C GLY A 16 1.68 -10.31 -10.45
N ASP A 17 2.68 -10.86 -11.16
CA ASP A 17 4.10 -10.62 -10.89
C ASP A 17 4.44 -9.12 -10.97
N VAL A 18 4.74 -8.53 -9.81
CA VAL A 18 5.11 -7.11 -9.65
C VAL A 18 6.53 -6.92 -10.14
N VAL A 19 6.72 -5.89 -10.96
CA VAL A 19 8.01 -5.58 -11.60
C VAL A 19 8.50 -4.17 -11.28
N PHE A 20 7.66 -3.33 -10.69
CA PHE A 20 8.02 -1.97 -10.31
C PHE A 20 7.07 -1.42 -9.23
N VAL A 21 7.62 -0.64 -8.31
CA VAL A 21 6.89 0.11 -7.29
C VAL A 21 7.45 1.53 -7.24
N GLU A 22 6.61 2.53 -7.51
CA GLU A 22 6.97 3.93 -7.29
C GLU A 22 6.82 4.28 -5.80
N LEU A 23 7.95 4.61 -5.16
CA LEU A 23 7.99 5.00 -3.76
C LEU A 23 7.83 6.53 -3.63
N PRO A 24 7.06 7.00 -2.62
CA PRO A 24 6.97 8.43 -2.33
C PRO A 24 8.26 8.97 -1.70
N GLU A 25 8.39 10.29 -1.59
CA GLU A 25 9.53 10.90 -0.89
C GLU A 25 9.33 10.94 0.62
N VAL A 26 10.39 10.67 1.40
CA VAL A 26 10.37 10.90 2.86
C VAL A 26 10.18 12.39 3.14
N GLY A 27 9.24 12.71 4.04
CA GLY A 27 8.80 14.08 4.34
C GLY A 27 7.60 14.55 3.51
N GLN A 28 7.18 13.77 2.50
CA GLN A 28 5.97 14.08 1.73
C GLN A 28 4.72 14.04 2.61
N SER A 29 3.86 15.06 2.47
CA SER A 29 2.54 15.09 3.11
C SER A 29 1.53 14.27 2.31
N LEU A 30 0.82 13.39 2.99
CA LEU A 30 -0.22 12.52 2.45
C LEU A 30 -1.62 13.02 2.84
N SER A 31 -2.54 12.90 1.89
CA SER A 31 -3.97 13.13 2.10
C SER A 31 -4.75 11.86 1.82
N LYS A 32 -5.70 11.52 2.70
CA LYS A 32 -6.54 10.33 2.53
C LYS A 32 -7.24 10.33 1.18
N GLY A 33 -7.19 9.19 0.47
CA GLY A 33 -7.79 9.00 -0.84
C GLY A 33 -7.07 9.71 -1.98
N LYS A 34 -5.90 10.32 -1.73
CA LYS A 34 -5.02 10.84 -2.78
C LYS A 34 -3.97 9.81 -3.14
N GLU A 35 -3.66 9.77 -4.43
CA GLU A 35 -2.58 8.98 -4.99
C GLU A 35 -1.24 9.41 -4.37
N PHE A 36 -0.36 8.43 -4.12
CA PHE A 36 1.00 8.67 -3.65
C PHE A 36 2.07 7.96 -4.50
N GLY A 37 1.67 7.08 -5.41
CA GLY A 37 2.57 6.32 -6.28
C GLY A 37 1.78 5.32 -7.13
N VAL A 38 2.51 4.50 -7.89
CA VAL A 38 1.99 3.47 -8.80
C VAL A 38 2.70 2.15 -8.52
N ILE A 39 1.97 1.04 -8.65
CA ILE A 39 2.53 -0.30 -8.70
C ILE A 39 2.31 -0.92 -10.08
N GLU A 40 3.35 -1.49 -10.67
CA GLU A 40 3.27 -2.14 -11.98
C GLU A 40 3.63 -3.62 -11.88
N SER A 41 2.90 -4.41 -12.65
CA SER A 41 3.10 -5.83 -12.85
C SER A 41 3.30 -6.13 -14.33
N VAL A 42 3.60 -7.38 -14.67
CA VAL A 42 3.64 -7.85 -16.06
C VAL A 42 2.28 -7.77 -16.78
N LYS A 43 1.18 -7.52 -16.06
CA LYS A 43 -0.19 -7.49 -16.60
C LYS A 43 -0.82 -6.10 -16.59
N ALA A 44 -0.57 -5.31 -15.55
CA ALA A 44 -1.27 -4.07 -15.28
C ALA A 44 -0.44 -3.10 -14.44
N ALA A 45 -0.78 -1.82 -14.54
CA ALA A 45 -0.37 -0.76 -13.62
C ALA A 45 -1.59 -0.34 -12.78
N SER A 46 -1.39 -0.07 -11.50
CA SER A 46 -2.41 0.41 -10.59
C SER A 46 -1.88 1.55 -9.74
N ASP A 47 -2.67 2.60 -9.61
CA ASP A 47 -2.40 3.69 -8.69
C ASP A 47 -2.52 3.21 -7.23
N LEU A 48 -1.68 3.76 -6.37
CA LEU A 48 -1.68 3.54 -4.92
C LEU A 48 -2.21 4.79 -4.21
N TYR A 49 -3.23 4.60 -3.37
CA TYR A 49 -3.92 5.68 -2.68
C TYR A 49 -3.64 5.64 -1.18
N SER A 50 -3.41 6.80 -0.57
CA SER A 50 -3.13 6.87 0.86
C SER A 50 -4.41 6.56 1.65
N PRO A 51 -4.41 5.57 2.56
CA PRO A 51 -5.55 5.28 3.42
C PRO A 51 -5.76 6.34 4.52
N VAL A 52 -4.74 7.18 4.78
CA VAL A 52 -4.69 8.10 5.93
C VAL A 52 -4.14 9.48 5.55
N ASN A 53 -4.38 10.47 6.41
CA ASN A 53 -3.64 11.73 6.38
C ASN A 53 -2.35 11.57 7.22
N GLY A 54 -1.25 12.15 6.76
CA GLY A 54 0.01 12.08 7.51
C GLY A 54 1.23 12.56 6.74
N GLU A 55 2.40 12.18 7.25
CA GLU A 55 3.71 12.48 6.64
C GLU A 55 4.48 11.17 6.48
N VAL A 56 5.07 10.95 5.30
CA VAL A 56 5.96 9.80 5.05
C VAL A 56 7.22 9.96 5.90
N ILE A 57 7.55 8.95 6.70
CA ILE A 57 8.74 8.97 7.56
C ILE A 57 9.78 7.93 7.17
N GLU A 58 9.41 6.94 6.36
CA GLU A 58 10.28 5.87 5.89
C GLU A 58 9.67 5.24 4.64
N VAL A 59 10.50 4.80 3.70
CA VAL A 59 10.09 4.02 2.53
C VAL A 59 10.93 2.75 2.44
N ASN A 60 10.40 1.72 1.80
CA ASN A 60 11.09 0.46 1.60
C ASN A 60 11.94 0.50 0.33
N GLU A 61 13.12 1.11 0.41
CA GLU A 61 14.06 1.24 -0.73
C GLU A 61 14.45 -0.12 -1.34
N ALA A 62 14.30 -1.22 -0.60
CA ALA A 62 14.56 -2.56 -1.13
C ALA A 62 13.61 -2.95 -2.28
N LEU A 63 12.43 -2.33 -2.39
CA LEU A 63 11.49 -2.57 -3.48
C LEU A 63 11.94 -2.01 -4.84
N GLU A 64 12.95 -1.13 -4.87
CA GLU A 64 13.56 -0.65 -6.12
C GLU A 64 14.32 -1.78 -6.83
N ASP A 65 15.00 -2.63 -6.05
CA ASP A 65 15.80 -3.75 -6.54
C ASP A 65 15.04 -5.09 -6.52
N ALA A 66 14.07 -5.24 -5.60
CA ALA A 66 13.31 -6.47 -5.36
C ALA A 66 11.78 -6.22 -5.25
N PRO A 67 11.14 -5.68 -6.31
CA PRO A 67 9.71 -5.37 -6.32
C PRO A 67 8.80 -6.59 -6.10
N GLU A 68 9.27 -7.79 -6.47
CA GLU A 68 8.56 -9.07 -6.27
C GLU A 68 8.32 -9.42 -4.79
N THR A 69 9.02 -8.76 -3.87
CA THR A 69 8.79 -8.89 -2.42
C THR A 69 7.34 -8.53 -2.06
N VAL A 70 6.68 -7.68 -2.86
CA VAL A 70 5.25 -7.38 -2.71
C VAL A 70 4.38 -8.62 -2.95
N ASN A 71 4.74 -9.48 -3.91
CA ASN A 71 4.05 -10.75 -4.13
C ASN A 71 4.34 -11.76 -3.02
N ASP A 72 5.61 -11.89 -2.62
CA ASP A 72 6.04 -12.94 -1.68
C ASP A 72 5.64 -12.67 -0.22
N ALA A 73 5.60 -11.39 0.17
CA ALA A 73 5.42 -10.99 1.57
C ALA A 73 4.61 -9.69 1.73
N PRO A 74 3.38 -9.59 1.17
CA PRO A 74 2.61 -8.33 1.08
C PRO A 74 2.35 -7.64 2.43
N TYR A 75 2.23 -8.42 3.51
CA TYR A 75 1.99 -7.91 4.88
C TYR A 75 3.26 -7.80 5.74
N GLU A 76 4.40 -8.27 5.23
CA GLU A 76 5.69 -8.28 5.94
C GLU A 76 6.74 -7.49 5.14
N GLY A 77 7.57 -8.18 4.35
CA GLY A 77 8.67 -7.57 3.60
C GLY A 77 8.22 -6.63 2.47
N GLY A 78 7.00 -6.79 1.97
CA GLY A 78 6.40 -6.02 0.88
C GLY A 78 5.74 -4.69 1.30
N TRP A 79 6.00 -4.22 2.52
CA TRP A 79 5.57 -2.89 2.94
C TRP A 79 6.19 -1.80 2.05
N ILE A 80 5.46 -0.72 1.79
CA ILE A 80 5.86 0.33 0.84
C ILE A 80 6.37 1.56 1.59
N MET A 81 5.62 2.02 2.60
CA MET A 81 5.97 3.21 3.37
C MET A 81 5.52 3.11 4.83
N LYS A 82 6.18 3.88 5.70
CA LYS A 82 5.69 4.18 7.05
C LYS A 82 5.30 5.63 7.13
N VAL A 83 4.19 5.88 7.82
CA VAL A 83 3.56 7.20 7.89
C VAL A 83 3.36 7.59 9.35
N ARG A 84 3.77 8.82 9.69
CA ARG A 84 3.34 9.46 10.93
C ARG A 84 1.94 10.03 10.71
N VAL A 85 0.96 9.47 11.39
CA VAL A 85 -0.44 9.85 11.24
C VAL A 85 -0.85 10.94 12.22
N THR A 86 -1.77 11.81 11.78
CA THR A 86 -2.48 12.79 12.60
C THR A 86 -3.75 12.17 13.23
N ASP A 87 -4.51 12.94 14.01
CA ASP A 87 -5.73 12.44 14.66
C ASP A 87 -6.80 11.99 13.64
N GLN A 88 -7.61 10.98 14.01
CA GLN A 88 -8.67 10.35 13.20
C GLN A 88 -8.19 9.52 12.00
N ALA A 89 -6.93 9.07 12.00
CA ALA A 89 -6.32 8.32 10.90
C ALA A 89 -7.11 7.08 10.42
N PHE A 90 -7.85 6.41 11.31
CA PHE A 90 -8.50 5.13 11.01
C PHE A 90 -9.99 5.24 10.68
N GLU A 91 -10.56 6.45 10.70
CA GLU A 91 -11.99 6.62 10.40
C GLU A 91 -12.28 6.15 8.97
N GLY A 92 -13.28 5.28 8.81
CA GLY A 92 -13.69 4.73 7.52
C GLY A 92 -12.73 3.71 6.91
N LEU A 93 -11.74 3.22 7.66
CA LEU A 93 -11.03 1.99 7.30
C LEU A 93 -11.82 0.77 7.77
N LEU A 94 -11.56 -0.35 7.12
CA LEU A 94 -12.19 -1.64 7.43
C LEU A 94 -11.30 -2.44 8.38
N ASP A 95 -11.92 -3.22 9.25
CA ASP A 95 -11.26 -4.33 9.90
C ASP A 95 -11.15 -5.54 8.95
N ALA A 96 -10.51 -6.61 9.40
CA ALA A 96 -10.27 -7.80 8.59
C ALA A 96 -11.57 -8.47 8.11
N ASP A 97 -12.57 -8.60 8.99
CA ASP A 97 -13.85 -9.24 8.66
C ASP A 97 -14.63 -8.41 7.62
N ALA A 98 -14.65 -7.09 7.79
CA ALA A 98 -15.31 -6.18 6.86
C ALA A 98 -14.60 -6.15 5.49
N TYR A 99 -13.26 -6.19 5.44
CA TYR A 99 -12.52 -6.29 4.17
C TYR A 99 -12.78 -7.64 3.48
N GLN A 100 -12.77 -8.75 4.21
CA GLN A 100 -13.08 -10.07 3.65
C GLN A 100 -14.50 -10.11 3.03
N ALA A 101 -15.45 -9.41 3.64
CA ALA A 101 -16.82 -9.32 3.12
C ALA A 101 -16.89 -8.56 1.78
N THR A 102 -16.02 -7.58 1.52
CA THR A 102 -15.99 -6.88 0.22
C THR A 102 -15.48 -7.79 -0.89
N LEU A 103 -14.47 -8.62 -0.62
CA LEU A 103 -13.91 -9.56 -1.60
C LEU A 103 -14.91 -10.64 -2.02
N SER A 104 -15.77 -11.06 -1.08
CA SER A 104 -16.79 -12.09 -1.32
C SER A 104 -17.98 -11.56 -2.13
N ALA A 105 -18.17 -10.24 -2.18
CA ALA A 105 -19.24 -9.60 -2.93
C ALA A 105 -18.87 -9.36 -4.41
N ASP A 106 -17.56 -9.35 -4.72
CA ASP A 106 -17.02 -9.18 -6.07
C ASP A 106 -16.73 -10.54 -6.78
N ALA A 107 -17.09 -11.67 -6.15
CA ALA A 107 -16.90 -13.04 -6.65
C ALA A 107 -18.14 -13.62 -7.36
#